data_AF-A0A101SX09-F1
#
_entry.id   AF-A0A101SX09-F1
#
_cell.length_a   1.000
_cell.length_b   1.000
_cell.length_c   1.000
_cell.angle_alpha   90.00
_cell.angle_beta   90.00
_cell.angle_gamma   90.00
#
_symmetry.space_group_name_H-M   'P 1'
#
loop_
_entity.id
_entity.type
_entity.pdbx_description
1 polymer ?
#
loop_
_entity_poly.entity_id
_entity_poly.type
_entity_poly.pdbx_seq_one_letter_code
_entity_poly.pdbx_strand_id
1 'polypeptide(L)'
;MSAEQIHAALAALAAEPAADPEKRPEGPQGEDRLHLLGSLLAKTELEITAATRLTEDGEIEDVLETLLGWGEQVGADPGLALNVLTNRLQRTALQVSESDAEEVPPGREAAFAAAMTAVYALSAQLHAERGDTEGARGALSGAEEALIDILQGMHELRVAIGDAPGSDNETDG
;
A
#
# COMPACT_ATOMS: atom_id res chain seq x y z
N MET A 1 -8.41 -18.79 11.56
CA MET A 1 -7.65 -18.15 12.65
C MET A 1 -8.57 -17.24 13.44
N SER A 2 -8.76 -17.50 14.73
CA SER A 2 -9.56 -16.67 15.65
C SER A 2 -8.76 -15.46 16.14
N ALA A 3 -9.44 -14.47 16.73
CA ALA A 3 -8.80 -13.29 17.34
C ALA A 3 -7.79 -13.69 18.44
N GLU A 4 -8.15 -14.65 19.28
CA GLU A 4 -7.27 -15.21 20.31
C GLU A 4 -5.99 -15.83 19.72
N GLN A 5 -6.11 -16.58 18.61
CA GLN A 5 -4.96 -17.17 17.93
C GLN A 5 -4.02 -16.11 17.35
N ILE A 6 -4.57 -15.03 16.78
CA ILE A 6 -3.78 -13.92 16.24
C ILE A 6 -3.09 -13.17 17.37
N HIS A 7 -3.81 -12.89 18.46
CA HIS A 7 -3.24 -12.27 19.65
C HIS A 7 -2.11 -13.11 20.26
N ALA A 8 -2.28 -14.43 20.35
CA ALA A 8 -1.22 -15.32 20.82
C ALA A 8 0.01 -15.31 19.90
N ALA A 9 -0.17 -15.20 18.58
CA ALA A 9 0.93 -15.05 17.64
C ALA A 9 1.68 -13.71 17.83
N LEU A 10 0.93 -12.61 18.01
CA LEU A 10 1.50 -11.30 18.33
C LEU A 10 2.29 -11.32 19.65
N ALA A 11 1.79 -12.03 20.66
CA ALA A 11 2.46 -12.21 21.93
C ALA A 11 3.78 -12.99 21.82
N ALA A 12 3.79 -14.05 21.00
CA ALA A 12 5.02 -14.78 20.70
C ALA A 12 6.07 -13.91 19.98
N LEU A 13 5.64 -12.87 19.28
CA LEU A 13 6.49 -11.89 18.59
C LEU A 13 6.79 -10.63 19.44
N ALA A 14 6.35 -10.60 20.71
CA ALA A 14 6.44 -9.44 21.60
C ALA A 14 5.91 -8.15 20.95
N ALA A 15 4.78 -8.26 20.24
CA ALA A 15 4.19 -7.21 19.42
C ALA A 15 2.69 -7.02 19.71
N GLU A 16 2.22 -7.36 20.92
CA GLU A 16 0.84 -7.14 21.30
C GLU A 16 0.48 -5.65 21.19
N PRO A 17 -0.63 -5.29 20.53
CA PRO A 17 -1.18 -3.95 20.64
C PRO A 17 -1.46 -3.64 22.10
N ALA A 18 -1.19 -2.41 22.53
CA ALA A 18 -1.53 -1.99 23.88
C ALA A 18 -3.03 -2.25 24.14
N ALA A 19 -3.32 -3.20 25.02
CA ALA A 19 -4.68 -3.39 25.49
C ALA A 19 -5.09 -2.11 26.23
N ASP A 20 -6.29 -1.62 25.95
CA ASP A 20 -6.95 -0.66 26.82
C ASP A 20 -7.77 -1.47 27.84
N PRO A 21 -7.22 -1.78 29.03
CA PRO A 21 -7.89 -2.64 30.00
C PRO A 21 -9.17 -2.01 30.55
N GLU A 22 -9.34 -0.68 30.44
CA GLU A 22 -10.57 0.00 30.80
C GLU A 22 -11.65 -0.15 29.72
N LYS A 23 -11.26 -0.27 28.45
CA LYS A 23 -12.21 -0.51 27.34
C LYS A 23 -12.49 -1.99 27.10
N ARG A 24 -11.59 -2.91 27.44
CA ARG A 24 -11.70 -4.34 27.06
C ARG A 24 -11.25 -5.31 28.15
N PRO A 25 -12.10 -5.54 29.17
CA PRO A 25 -11.82 -6.48 30.25
C PRO A 25 -11.90 -7.96 29.86
N GLU A 26 -12.55 -8.29 28.73
CA GLU A 26 -12.80 -9.68 28.30
C GLU A 26 -11.70 -10.26 27.38
N GLY A 27 -10.66 -9.48 27.05
CA GLY A 27 -9.61 -9.89 26.11
C GLY A 27 -10.00 -9.70 24.63
N PRO A 28 -9.23 -10.27 23.69
CA PRO A 28 -9.43 -10.07 22.24
C PRO A 28 -10.74 -10.70 21.75
N GLN A 29 -11.60 -9.89 21.15
CA GLN A 29 -12.91 -10.34 20.66
C GLN A 29 -12.90 -10.61 19.15
N GLY A 30 -13.95 -11.25 18.63
CA GLY A 30 -14.07 -11.55 17.20
C GLY A 30 -14.01 -10.32 16.29
N GLU A 31 -14.49 -9.17 16.77
CA GLU A 31 -14.42 -7.87 16.10
C GLU A 31 -12.97 -7.35 15.95
N ASP A 32 -12.07 -7.73 16.85
CA ASP A 32 -10.66 -7.33 16.81
C ASP A 32 -9.86 -8.06 15.74
N ARG A 33 -10.43 -9.11 15.14
CA ARG A 33 -9.72 -10.00 14.22
C ARG A 33 -9.00 -9.25 13.11
N LEU A 34 -9.66 -8.29 12.46
CA LEU A 34 -9.05 -7.54 11.35
C LEU A 34 -7.96 -6.57 11.84
N HIS A 35 -8.19 -5.91 12.97
CA HIS A 35 -7.20 -5.03 13.58
C HIS A 35 -5.94 -5.81 13.96
N LEU A 36 -6.09 -6.94 14.64
CA LEU A 36 -4.98 -7.82 15.04
C LEU A 36 -4.23 -8.40 13.83
N LEU A 37 -4.93 -8.77 12.75
CA LEU A 37 -4.28 -9.18 11.50
C LEU A 37 -3.47 -8.03 10.89
N GLY A 38 -3.98 -6.79 10.96
CA GLY A 38 -3.25 -5.59 10.57
C GLY A 38 -1.97 -5.39 11.37
N SER A 39 -2.04 -5.54 12.70
CA SER A 39 -0.85 -5.48 13.59
C SER A 39 0.17 -6.57 13.26
N LEU A 40 -0.29 -7.80 13.01
CA LEU A 40 0.58 -8.93 12.69
C LEU A 40 1.28 -8.74 11.33
N LEU A 41 0.54 -8.22 10.36
CA LEU A 41 1.08 -7.85 9.05
C LEU A 41 2.15 -6.76 9.19
N ALA A 42 1.87 -5.68 9.93
CA ALA A 42 2.83 -4.61 10.17
C ALA A 42 4.11 -5.13 10.86
N LYS A 43 3.98 -5.99 11.88
CA LYS A 43 5.14 -6.60 12.54
C LYS A 43 5.97 -7.44 11.57
N THR A 44 5.33 -8.24 10.73
CA THR A 44 6.02 -9.07 9.73
C THR A 44 6.79 -8.21 8.72
N GLU A 45 6.18 -7.12 8.25
CA GLU A 45 6.82 -6.19 7.32
C GLU A 45 8.02 -5.45 7.93
N LEU A 46 7.95 -5.10 9.22
CA LEU A 46 9.07 -4.52 9.95
C LEU A 46 10.22 -5.51 10.11
N GLU A 47 9.94 -6.78 10.40
CA GLU A 47 10.98 -7.83 10.48
C GLU A 47 11.64 -8.08 9.13
N ILE A 48 10.85 -8.13 8.05
CA ILE A 48 11.38 -8.23 6.68
C ILE A 48 12.27 -7.02 6.39
N THR A 49 11.79 -5.80 6.66
CA THR A 49 12.55 -4.57 6.42
C THR A 49 13.86 -4.53 7.21
N ALA A 50 13.86 -5.01 8.46
CA ALA A 50 15.06 -5.10 9.29
C ALA A 50 16.04 -6.16 8.78
N ALA A 51 15.54 -7.24 8.18
CA ALA A 51 16.34 -8.32 7.63
C ALA A 51 16.90 -7.98 6.23
N THR A 52 16.12 -7.32 5.37
CA THR A 52 16.52 -6.93 4.02
C THR A 52 17.35 -5.65 4.08
N ARG A 53 18.67 -5.77 3.94
CA ARG A 53 19.55 -4.60 3.89
C ARG A 53 19.53 -4.03 2.48
N LEU A 54 18.80 -2.92 2.26
CA LEU A 54 18.72 -2.23 0.96
C LEU A 54 19.98 -1.39 0.62
N THR A 55 21.15 -1.73 1.18
CA THR A 55 22.36 -0.89 1.08
C THR A 55 23.69 -1.64 0.88
N GLU A 56 23.70 -2.98 0.70
CA GLU A 56 24.94 -3.79 0.63
C GLU A 56 24.83 -4.96 -0.39
N ASP A 57 25.98 -5.46 -0.87
CA ASP A 57 26.05 -6.66 -1.73
C ASP A 57 25.40 -7.89 -1.03
N GLY A 58 24.32 -8.43 -1.61
CA GLY A 58 23.46 -9.49 -1.04
C GLY A 58 21.95 -9.16 -1.05
N GLU A 59 21.60 -7.93 -1.46
CA GLU A 59 20.23 -7.40 -1.58
C GLU A 59 19.25 -8.28 -2.36
N ILE A 60 19.72 -8.88 -3.45
CA ILE A 60 18.84 -9.62 -4.36
C ILE A 60 18.46 -10.96 -3.72
N GLU A 61 19.39 -11.66 -3.07
CA GLU A 61 19.09 -12.95 -2.45
C GLU A 61 18.07 -12.84 -1.31
N ASP A 62 18.20 -11.85 -0.41
CA ASP A 62 17.26 -11.67 0.71
C ASP A 62 15.86 -11.32 0.21
N VAL A 63 15.77 -10.43 -0.79
CA VAL A 63 14.48 -10.10 -1.43
C VAL A 63 13.89 -11.32 -2.12
N LEU A 64 14.70 -12.12 -2.83
CA LEU A 64 14.23 -13.33 -3.50
C LEU A 64 13.66 -14.36 -2.50
N GLU A 65 14.34 -14.61 -1.38
CA GLU A 65 13.86 -15.56 -0.36
C GLU A 65 12.53 -15.11 0.25
N THR A 66 12.37 -13.81 0.54
CA THR A 66 11.08 -13.29 1.02
C THR A 66 9.96 -13.41 -0.02
N LEU A 67 10.28 -13.22 -1.30
CA LEU A 67 9.33 -13.41 -2.41
C LEU A 67 8.95 -14.89 -2.60
N LEU A 68 9.90 -15.81 -2.45
CA LEU A 68 9.64 -17.25 -2.51
C LEU A 68 8.69 -17.67 -1.41
N GLY A 69 8.98 -17.32 -0.15
CA GLY A 69 8.10 -17.63 0.98
C GLY A 69 6.70 -17.02 0.83
N TRP A 70 6.60 -15.80 0.29
CA TRP A 70 5.31 -15.19 -0.05
C TRP A 70 4.56 -15.99 -1.14
N GLY A 71 5.26 -16.37 -2.21
CA GLY A 71 4.69 -17.13 -3.32
C GLY A 71 4.18 -18.52 -2.89
N GLU A 72 4.86 -19.18 -1.96
CA GLU A 72 4.42 -20.44 -1.36
C GLU A 72 3.08 -20.30 -0.63
N GLN A 73 2.85 -19.18 0.06
CA GLN A 73 1.61 -18.95 0.82
C GLN A 73 0.44 -18.48 -0.03
N VAL A 74 0.69 -17.60 -1.02
CA VAL A 74 -0.36 -17.14 -1.95
C VAL A 74 -0.74 -18.23 -2.94
N GLY A 75 0.22 -19.08 -3.31
CA GLY A 75 0.01 -20.17 -4.24
C GLY A 75 -0.31 -19.68 -5.67
N ALA A 76 -0.86 -20.57 -6.48
CA ALA A 76 -1.12 -20.33 -7.90
C ALA A 76 -2.53 -19.80 -8.21
N ASP A 77 -3.34 -19.47 -7.19
CA ASP A 77 -4.69 -18.90 -7.40
C ASP A 77 -4.58 -17.44 -7.87
N PRO A 78 -4.90 -17.14 -9.15
CA PRO A 78 -4.74 -15.79 -9.68
C PRO A 78 -5.70 -14.79 -9.01
N GLY A 79 -6.89 -15.24 -8.60
CA GLY A 79 -7.87 -14.39 -7.93
C GLY A 79 -7.40 -13.99 -6.52
N LEU A 80 -6.78 -14.92 -5.80
CA LEU A 80 -6.18 -14.64 -4.50
C LEU A 80 -4.97 -13.71 -4.62
N ALA A 81 -4.06 -13.98 -5.54
CA ALA A 81 -2.88 -13.14 -5.79
C ALA A 81 -3.30 -11.70 -6.11
N LEU A 82 -4.31 -11.54 -6.95
CA LEU A 82 -4.84 -10.24 -7.32
C LEU A 82 -5.49 -9.50 -6.14
N ASN A 83 -6.27 -10.19 -5.32
CA ASN A 83 -6.84 -9.59 -4.11
C ASN A 83 -5.75 -9.12 -3.12
N VAL A 84 -4.67 -9.89 -2.95
CA VAL A 84 -3.54 -9.52 -2.09
C VAL A 84 -2.84 -8.26 -2.63
N LEU A 85 -2.60 -8.20 -3.96
CA LEU A 85 -2.01 -7.03 -4.60
C LEU A 85 -2.87 -5.78 -4.44
N THR A 86 -4.19 -5.89 -4.67
CA THR A 86 -5.12 -4.77 -4.48
C THR A 86 -5.11 -4.27 -3.04
N ASN A 87 -5.17 -5.16 -2.04
CA ASN A 87 -5.10 -4.76 -0.63
C ASN A 87 -3.77 -4.06 -0.30
N ARG A 88 -2.65 -4.57 -0.83
CA ARG A 88 -1.33 -3.94 -0.65
C ARG A 88 -1.31 -2.53 -1.21
N LEU A 89 -1.77 -2.34 -2.45
CA LEU A 89 -1.80 -1.05 -3.12
C LEU A 89 -2.70 -0.04 -2.41
N GLN A 90 -3.89 -0.46 -1.95
CA GLN A 90 -4.79 0.41 -1.18
C GLN A 90 -4.16 0.89 0.12
N ARG A 91 -3.49 -0.01 0.84
CA ARG A 91 -2.75 0.36 2.06
C ARG A 91 -1.58 1.28 1.74
N THR A 92 -0.83 1.03 0.67
CA THR A 92 0.24 1.93 0.21
C THR A 92 -0.32 3.32 -0.12
N ALA A 93 -1.45 3.39 -0.82
CA ALA A 93 -2.12 4.65 -1.10
C ALA A 93 -2.47 5.39 0.19
N LEU A 94 -3.09 4.71 1.16
CA LEU A 94 -3.42 5.29 2.46
C LEU A 94 -2.16 5.83 3.17
N GLN A 95 -1.10 5.02 3.26
CA GLN A 95 0.18 5.41 3.87
C GLN A 95 0.84 6.61 3.19
N VAL A 96 0.69 6.74 1.87
CA VAL A 96 1.17 7.91 1.12
C VAL A 96 0.32 9.14 1.42
N SER A 97 -1.00 8.98 1.59
CA SER A 97 -1.93 10.07 1.89
C SER A 97 -1.84 10.58 3.33
N GLU A 98 -1.49 9.71 4.28
CA GLU A 98 -1.35 10.05 5.68
C GLU A 98 -0.11 10.93 5.90
N SER A 99 -0.33 12.13 6.44
CA SER A 99 0.72 13.09 6.74
C SER A 99 0.32 14.02 7.84
N ASP A 100 1.13 14.04 8.89
CA ASP A 100 1.02 15.01 9.99
C ASP A 100 1.66 16.37 9.65
N ALA A 101 2.25 16.51 8.45
CA ALA A 101 2.82 17.77 7.99
C ALA A 101 1.71 18.81 7.70
N GLU A 102 1.90 20.04 8.17
CA GLU A 102 0.98 21.18 7.95
C GLU A 102 0.81 21.50 6.45
N GLU A 103 1.82 21.20 5.63
CA GLU A 103 1.78 21.31 4.18
C GLU A 103 1.95 19.95 3.51
N VAL A 104 1.17 19.70 2.48
CA VAL A 104 1.27 18.50 1.64
C VAL A 104 2.49 18.66 0.72
N PRO A 105 3.53 17.81 0.82
CA PRO A 105 4.68 17.84 -0.06
C PRO A 105 4.24 17.69 -1.52
N PRO A 106 4.85 18.47 -2.44
CA PRO A 106 4.62 18.34 -3.87
C PRO A 106 4.83 16.89 -4.34
N GLY A 107 3.96 16.42 -5.23
CA GLY A 107 4.04 15.07 -5.79
C GLY A 107 3.45 13.94 -4.92
N ARG A 108 3.03 14.22 -3.66
CA ARG A 108 2.31 13.21 -2.85
C ARG A 108 1.01 12.78 -3.51
N GLU A 109 0.24 13.73 -4.04
CA GLU A 109 -1.01 13.45 -4.74
C GLU A 109 -0.77 12.57 -5.96
N ALA A 110 0.30 12.83 -6.73
CA ALA A 110 0.69 11.95 -7.84
C ALA A 110 1.09 10.55 -7.37
N ALA A 111 1.80 10.41 -6.25
CA ALA A 111 2.17 9.10 -5.69
C ALA A 111 0.94 8.31 -5.20
N PHE A 112 -0.01 8.98 -4.54
CA PHE A 112 -1.29 8.41 -4.15
C PHE A 112 -2.08 7.95 -5.38
N ALA A 113 -2.23 8.84 -6.35
CA ALA A 113 -2.97 8.57 -7.59
C ALA A 113 -2.33 7.42 -8.38
N ALA A 114 -1.00 7.28 -8.41
CA ALA A 114 -0.31 6.14 -9.03
C ALA A 114 -0.72 4.79 -8.41
N ALA A 115 -0.79 4.72 -7.08
CA ALA A 115 -1.26 3.51 -6.40
C ALA A 115 -2.74 3.22 -6.72
N MET A 116 -3.58 4.25 -6.74
CA MET A 116 -5.00 4.11 -7.06
C MET A 116 -5.26 3.75 -8.52
N THR A 117 -4.52 4.30 -9.49
CA THR A 117 -4.57 3.89 -10.90
C THR A 117 -4.31 2.39 -11.04
N ALA A 118 -3.31 1.86 -10.35
CA ALA A 118 -3.03 0.42 -10.35
C ALA A 118 -4.21 -0.39 -9.77
N VAL A 119 -4.80 0.05 -8.64
CA VAL A 119 -6.00 -0.58 -8.05
C VAL A 119 -7.16 -0.59 -9.03
N TYR A 120 -7.43 0.52 -9.69
CA TYR A 120 -8.54 0.65 -10.63
C TYR A 120 -8.33 -0.19 -11.90
N ALA A 121 -7.12 -0.21 -12.47
CA ALA A 121 -6.80 -1.04 -13.63
C ALA A 121 -6.96 -2.55 -13.32
N LEU A 122 -6.47 -2.99 -12.16
CA LEU A 122 -6.63 -4.36 -11.69
C LEU A 122 -8.11 -4.72 -11.43
N SER A 123 -8.88 -3.78 -10.88
CA SER A 123 -10.33 -3.95 -10.69
C SER A 123 -11.07 -4.06 -12.02
N ALA A 124 -10.71 -3.23 -13.00
CA ALA A 124 -11.29 -3.29 -14.34
C ALA A 124 -11.03 -4.64 -15.02
N GLN A 125 -9.81 -5.18 -14.88
CA GLN A 125 -9.48 -6.53 -15.35
C GLN A 125 -10.38 -7.59 -14.69
N LEU A 126 -10.52 -7.56 -13.36
CA LEU A 126 -11.39 -8.50 -12.63
C LEU A 126 -12.84 -8.45 -13.09
N HIS A 127 -13.38 -7.25 -13.27
CA HIS A 127 -14.75 -7.09 -13.76
C HIS A 127 -14.89 -7.63 -15.18
N ALA A 128 -13.92 -7.37 -16.07
CA ALA A 128 -13.92 -7.90 -17.42
C ALA A 128 -13.86 -9.43 -17.45
N GLU A 129 -13.01 -10.06 -16.64
CA GLU A 129 -12.90 -11.53 -16.50
C GLU A 129 -14.22 -12.16 -16.02
N ARG A 130 -15.01 -11.44 -15.21
CA ARG A 130 -16.32 -11.88 -14.71
C ARG A 130 -17.48 -11.57 -15.66
N GLY A 131 -17.22 -10.93 -16.80
CA GLY A 131 -18.25 -10.46 -17.73
C GLY A 131 -19.04 -9.25 -17.24
N ASP A 132 -18.60 -8.61 -16.15
CA ASP A 132 -19.21 -7.39 -15.60
C ASP A 132 -18.70 -6.16 -16.35
N THR A 133 -19.36 -5.85 -17.47
CA THR A 133 -18.93 -4.77 -18.36
C THR A 133 -19.14 -3.38 -17.74
N GLU A 134 -20.16 -3.21 -16.89
CA GLU A 134 -20.42 -1.93 -16.22
C GLU A 134 -19.39 -1.66 -15.12
N GLY A 135 -19.09 -2.67 -14.30
CA GLY A 135 -18.03 -2.57 -13.30
C GLY A 135 -16.67 -2.30 -13.94
N ALA A 136 -16.36 -2.94 -15.07
CA ALA A 136 -15.12 -2.70 -15.80
C ALA A 136 -15.03 -1.26 -16.32
N ARG A 137 -16.12 -0.72 -16.87
CA ARG A 137 -16.17 0.68 -17.33
C ARG A 137 -16.00 1.66 -16.18
N GLY A 138 -16.69 1.44 -15.06
CA GLY A 138 -16.58 2.31 -13.88
C GLY A 138 -15.15 2.33 -13.32
N ALA A 139 -14.52 1.16 -13.24
CA ALA A 139 -13.14 1.05 -12.80
C ALA A 139 -12.16 1.73 -13.78
N LEU A 140 -12.38 1.61 -15.10
CA LEU A 140 -11.57 2.32 -16.10
C LEU A 140 -11.70 3.85 -15.96
N SER A 141 -12.89 4.38 -15.74
CA SER A 141 -13.07 5.82 -15.49
C SER A 141 -12.30 6.29 -14.26
N GLY A 142 -12.31 5.52 -13.16
CA GLY A 142 -11.48 5.83 -11.99
C GLY A 142 -9.97 5.79 -12.28
N ALA A 143 -9.52 4.87 -13.12
CA ALA A 143 -8.12 4.82 -13.55
C ALA A 143 -7.73 6.03 -14.39
N GLU A 144 -8.61 6.47 -15.30
CA GLU A 144 -8.43 7.66 -16.14
C GLU A 144 -8.38 8.95 -15.32
N GLU A 145 -9.27 9.11 -14.34
CA GLU A 145 -9.25 10.24 -13.40
C GLU A 145 -7.92 10.28 -12.62
N ALA A 146 -7.51 9.15 -12.03
CA ALA A 146 -6.25 9.08 -11.30
C ALA A 146 -5.02 9.35 -12.21
N LEU A 147 -5.06 8.97 -13.49
CA LEU A 147 -3.98 9.32 -14.43
C LEU A 147 -3.85 10.83 -14.65
N ILE A 148 -4.96 11.57 -14.63
CA ILE A 148 -4.95 13.03 -14.71
C ILE A 148 -4.27 13.62 -13.46
N ASP A 149 -4.63 13.13 -12.28
CA ASP A 149 -4.06 13.57 -11.01
C ASP A 149 -2.56 13.28 -10.93
N ILE A 150 -2.09 12.15 -11.49
CA ILE A 150 -0.66 11.87 -11.63
C ILE A 150 0.02 12.94 -12.47
N LEU A 151 -0.50 13.23 -13.66
CA LEU A 151 0.10 14.21 -14.57
C LEU A 151 0.13 15.61 -13.96
N GLN A 152 -0.94 16.01 -13.27
CA GLN A 152 -1.02 17.28 -12.57
C GLN A 152 -0.03 17.34 -11.40
N GLY A 153 -0.05 16.34 -10.50
CA GLY A 153 0.87 16.32 -9.36
C GLY A 153 2.34 16.20 -9.77
N MET A 154 2.66 15.53 -10.88
CA MET A 154 4.01 15.54 -11.47
C MET A 154 4.40 16.93 -11.98
N HIS A 155 3.46 17.68 -12.57
CA HIS A 155 3.71 19.06 -12.99
C HIS A 155 3.96 19.97 -11.79
N GLU A 156 3.14 19.87 -10.75
CA GLU A 156 3.32 20.63 -9.51
C GLU A 156 4.66 20.33 -8.84
N LEU A 157 5.06 19.05 -8.82
CA LEU A 157 6.38 18.65 -8.32
C LEU A 157 7.52 19.26 -9.17
N ARG A 158 7.41 19.24 -10.50
CA ARG A 158 8.38 19.88 -11.39
C ARG A 158 8.52 21.38 -11.10
N VAL A 159 7.40 22.07 -10.91
CA VAL A 159 7.40 23.49 -10.53
C VAL A 159 8.10 23.69 -9.18
N ALA A 160 7.79 22.87 -8.18
CA ALA A 160 8.39 22.98 -6.85
C ALA A 160 9.91 22.75 -6.84
N ILE A 161 10.43 21.91 -7.73
CA ILE A 161 11.89 21.67 -7.86
C ILE A 161 12.58 22.62 -8.87
N GLY A 162 11.84 23.56 -9.48
CA GLY A 162 12.38 24.50 -10.46
C GLY A 162 12.60 23.93 -11.87
N ASP A 163 12.11 22.72 -12.16
CA ASP A 163 12.19 22.02 -13.45
C ASP A 163 10.94 22.29 -14.32
N ALA A 164 10.33 23.47 -14.16
CA ALA A 164 9.18 23.85 -14.97
C ALA A 164 9.65 24.34 -16.34
N PRO A 165 9.10 23.82 -17.46
CA PRO A 165 9.46 24.30 -18.78
C PRO A 165 9.12 25.80 -18.92
N GLY A 166 10.15 26.64 -18.95
CA GLY A 166 10.04 28.10 -19.14
C GLY A 166 10.68 29.00 -18.07
N SER A 167 11.34 28.46 -17.03
CA SER A 167 12.00 29.27 -15.98
C SER A 167 13.34 29.89 -16.38
N ASP A 168 13.96 29.50 -17.51
CA ASP A 168 15.25 30.04 -18.00
C ASP A 168 15.11 31.33 -18.85
N ASN A 169 14.16 32.22 -18.53
CA ASN A 169 13.93 33.41 -19.37
C ASN A 169 13.81 34.72 -18.60
N GLU A 170 14.53 34.91 -17.49
CA GLU A 170 14.74 36.25 -16.90
C GLU A 170 16.13 36.36 -16.23
N THR A 171 17.21 36.40 -17.01
CA THR A 171 18.44 37.19 -16.70
C THR A 171 19.42 37.14 -17.88
N ASP A 172 19.20 38.02 -18.86
CA ASP A 172 20.25 38.84 -19.49
C ASP A 172 19.63 39.60 -20.68
N GLY A 173 19.48 40.92 -20.51
CA GLY A 173 18.98 41.86 -21.52
C GLY A 173 18.92 43.29 -21.00
#